data_AF-A0A1T3BMT7-F1
#
_entry.id   AF-A0A1T3BMT7-F1
#
_cell.length_a   1.000
_cell.length_b   1.000
_cell.length_c   1.000
_cell.angle_alpha   90.00
_cell.angle_beta   90.00
_cell.angle_gamma   90.00
#
_symmetry.space_group_name_H-M   'P 1'
#
loop_
_entity.id
_entity.type
_entity.pdbx_description
1 polymer ?
#
loop_
_entity_poly.entity_id
_entity_poly.type
_entity_poly.pdbx_seq_one_letter_code
_entity_poly.pdbx_strand_id
1 'polypeptide(L)'
;MRKKIEDFQQRLLKIQIDDLNSDSSNQLLNELRKETKELAATLAAQIALKEGEDSPINTLIKNSNSKSDLASCIRQKIIRTT
;
A
#
# COMPACT_ATOMS: atom_id res chain seq x y z
N MET A 1 -1.34 -13.10 -1.51
CA MET A 1 -1.06 -11.95 -2.41
C MET A 1 -1.51 -12.21 -3.84
N ARG A 2 -1.08 -13.30 -4.50
CA ARG A 2 -1.49 -13.63 -5.88
C ARG A 2 -2.99 -13.50 -6.15
N LYS A 3 -3.83 -14.14 -5.33
CA LYS A 3 -5.30 -14.08 -5.46
C LYS A 3 -5.88 -12.68 -5.32
N LYS A 4 -5.27 -11.81 -4.49
CA LYS A 4 -5.68 -10.40 -4.37
C LYS A 4 -5.29 -9.61 -5.62
N ILE A 5 -4.08 -9.85 -6.15
CA ILE A 5 -3.59 -9.21 -7.38
C ILE A 5 -4.48 -9.58 -8.58
N GLU A 6 -4.87 -10.86 -8.70
CA GLU A 6 -5.80 -11.32 -9.73
C GLU A 6 -7.19 -10.68 -9.60
N ASP A 7 -7.76 -10.63 -8.40
CA ASP A 7 -9.03 -9.93 -8.14
C ASP A 7 -8.96 -8.45 -8.55
N PHE A 8 -7.82 -7.80 -8.31
CA PHE A 8 -7.60 -6.41 -8.73
C PHE A 8 -7.47 -6.25 -10.24
N GLN A 9 -6.74 -7.13 -10.91
CA GLN A 9 -6.62 -7.12 -12.37
C GLN A 9 -7.98 -7.33 -13.03
N GLN A 10 -8.81 -8.22 -12.48
CA GLN A 10 -10.18 -8.45 -12.94
C GLN A 10 -11.08 -7.23 -12.72
N ARG A 11 -10.96 -6.56 -11.57
CA ARG A 11 -11.68 -5.29 -11.32
C ARG A 11 -11.26 -4.21 -12.28
N LEU A 12 -9.95 -4.02 -12.49
CA LEU A 12 -9.37 -3.05 -13.43
C LEU A 12 -9.86 -3.26 -14.87
N LEU A 13 -9.89 -4.51 -15.33
CA LEU A 13 -10.41 -4.88 -16.66
C LEU A 13 -11.91 -4.57 -16.83
N LYS A 14 -12.66 -4.56 -15.73
CA LYS A 14 -14.10 -4.27 -15.73
C LYS A 14 -14.44 -2.79 -15.84
N ILE A 15 -13.48 -1.90 -15.60
CA ILE A 15 -13.67 -0.47 -15.81
C ILE A 15 -13.39 -0.18 -17.29
N GLN A 16 -14.45 -0.12 -18.09
CA GLN A 16 -14.38 0.55 -19.38
C GLN A 16 -14.13 2.04 -19.11
N ILE A 17 -13.01 2.56 -19.60
CA ILE A 17 -12.58 3.95 -19.42
C ILE A 17 -13.63 4.92 -20.01
N ASP A 18 -14.46 4.46 -20.93
CA ASP A 18 -15.46 5.25 -21.66
C ASP A 18 -16.76 5.52 -20.88
N ASP A 19 -17.03 4.81 -19.77
CA ASP A 19 -18.31 4.87 -19.03
C ASP A 19 -18.17 5.36 -17.58
N LEU A 20 -17.03 5.99 -17.28
CA LEU A 20 -16.70 6.51 -15.95
C LEU A 20 -17.40 7.86 -15.70
N ASN A 21 -18.65 7.81 -15.22
CA ASN A 21 -19.23 8.97 -14.54
C ASN A 21 -18.27 9.43 -13.41
N SER A 22 -18.11 10.74 -13.20
CA SER A 22 -16.99 11.30 -12.41
C SER A 22 -16.82 10.69 -11.00
N ASP A 23 -17.91 10.25 -10.38
CA ASP A 23 -17.92 9.60 -9.07
C ASP A 23 -17.35 8.18 -9.08
N SER A 24 -17.64 7.36 -10.10
CA SER A 24 -17.11 6.00 -10.21
C SER A 24 -15.61 6.01 -10.52
N SER A 25 -15.14 7.03 -11.24
CA SER A 25 -13.72 7.26 -11.52
C SER A 25 -12.94 7.61 -10.26
N ASN A 26 -13.49 8.52 -9.45
CA ASN A 26 -12.90 8.92 -8.17
C ASN A 26 -12.86 7.76 -7.18
N GLN A 27 -13.92 6.94 -7.13
CA GLN A 27 -13.96 5.75 -6.29
C GLN A 27 -12.87 4.75 -6.69
N LEU A 28 -12.73 4.48 -8.00
CA LEU A 28 -11.68 3.61 -8.50
C LEU A 28 -10.28 4.13 -8.18
N LEU A 29 -10.02 5.41 -8.45
CA LEU A 29 -8.72 6.04 -8.18
C LEU A 29 -8.37 5.97 -6.69
N ASN A 30 -9.34 6.11 -5.80
CA ASN A 30 -9.12 5.98 -4.37
C ASN A 30 -8.80 4.54 -3.95
N GLU A 31 -9.49 3.54 -4.50
CA GLU A 31 -9.16 2.13 -4.28
C GLU A 31 -7.76 1.79 -4.81
N LEU A 32 -7.40 2.27 -6.00
CA LEU A 32 -6.05 2.09 -6.55
C LEU A 32 -4.99 2.72 -5.67
N ARG A 33 -5.19 3.97 -5.22
CA ARG A 33 -4.26 4.64 -4.29
C ARG A 33 -4.10 3.86 -2.99
N LYS A 34 -5.20 3.34 -2.44
CA LYS A 34 -5.18 2.56 -1.19
C LYS A 34 -4.38 1.27 -1.36
N GLU A 35 -4.60 0.54 -2.44
CA GLU A 35 -3.88 -0.70 -2.71
C GLU A 35 -2.40 -0.46 -3.03
N THR A 36 -2.06 0.60 -3.78
CA THR A 36 -0.66 0.97 -4.00
C THR A 36 0.02 1.35 -2.68
N LYS A 37 -0.67 2.07 -1.79
CA LYS A 37 -0.15 2.40 -0.45
C LYS A 37 0.09 1.13 0.38
N GLU A 38 -0.83 0.17 0.34
CA GLU A 38 -0.72 -1.11 1.04
C GLU A 38 0.44 -1.97 0.50
N LEU A 39 0.60 -2.03 -0.82
CA LEU A 39 1.69 -2.75 -1.47
C LEU A 39 3.05 -2.12 -1.16
N ALA A 40 3.17 -0.80 -1.32
CA ALA A 40 4.38 -0.05 -1.00
C ALA A 40 4.77 -0.24 0.48
N ALA A 41 3.78 -0.17 1.39
CA ALA A 41 4.02 -0.39 2.81
C ALA A 41 4.55 -1.80 3.10
N THR A 42 3.99 -2.80 2.43
CA THR A 42 4.39 -4.21 2.61
C THR A 42 5.81 -4.46 2.08
N LEU A 43 6.15 -3.91 0.91
CA LEU A 43 7.50 -4.03 0.34
C LEU A 43 8.53 -3.32 1.23
N ALA A 44 8.24 -2.09 1.66
CA ALA A 44 9.14 -1.35 2.55
C ALA A 44 9.34 -2.06 3.89
N ALA A 45 8.30 -2.71 4.45
CA ALA A 45 8.42 -3.52 5.66
C ALA A 45 9.35 -4.72 5.46
N GLN A 46 9.25 -5.42 4.33
CA GLN A 46 10.14 -6.55 4.03
C GLN A 46 11.59 -6.12 3.87
N ILE A 47 11.83 -4.97 3.22
CA ILE A 47 13.17 -4.40 3.07
C ILE A 47 13.73 -4.03 4.46
N ALA A 48 12.96 -3.31 5.28
CA ALA A 48 13.36 -2.93 6.63
C ALA A 48 13.66 -4.13 7.54
N LEU A 49 12.88 -5.20 7.45
CA LEU A 49 13.13 -6.45 8.18
C LEU A 49 14.42 -7.14 7.73
N LYS A 50 14.71 -7.12 6.43
CA LYS A 50 15.92 -7.73 5.86
C LYS A 50 17.18 -6.93 6.17
N GLU A 51 17.09 -5.60 6.14
CA GLU A 51 18.19 -4.68 6.40
C GLU A 51 18.46 -4.47 7.90
N GLY A 52 17.48 -4.77 8.77
CA GLY A 52 17.62 -4.66 10.22
C GLY A 52 17.42 -3.22 10.73
N GLU A 53 17.71 -3.01 12.02
CA GLU A 53 17.39 -1.77 12.73
C GLU A 53 18.00 -0.49 12.13
N ASP A 54 19.17 -0.61 11.51
CA ASP A 54 19.93 0.49 10.92
C ASP A 54 19.46 0.86 9.50
N SER A 55 18.42 0.17 8.99
CA SER A 55 17.83 0.51 7.70
C SER A 55 17.36 1.98 7.68
N PRO A 56 17.63 2.73 6.60
CA PRO A 56 17.06 4.06 6.41
C PRO A 56 15.53 4.07 6.53
N ILE A 57 14.87 2.96 6.15
CA ILE A 57 13.41 2.83 6.27
C ILE A 57 13.02 2.75 7.75
N ASN A 58 13.72 1.95 8.57
CA ASN A 58 13.47 1.89 10.01
C ASN A 58 13.72 3.24 10.69
N THR A 59 14.75 3.98 10.27
CA THR A 59 15.02 5.34 10.76
C THR A 59 13.88 6.30 10.41
N LEU A 60 13.43 6.33 9.14
CA LEU A 60 12.32 7.17 8.69
C LEU A 60 11.02 6.82 9.41
N ILE A 61 10.79 5.54 9.65
CA ILE A 61 9.63 5.03 10.37
C ILE A 61 9.63 5.50 11.84
N LYS A 62 10.77 5.37 12.54
CA LYS A 62 10.92 5.81 13.94
C LYS A 62 10.68 7.31 14.08
N ASN A 63 11.10 8.10 13.09
CA ASN A 63 10.96 9.55 13.07
C ASN A 63 9.57 10.07 12.65
N SER A 64 8.69 9.21 12.14
CA SER A 64 7.32 9.63 11.81
C SER A 64 6.41 9.66 13.04
N ASN A 65 5.79 10.83 13.27
CA ASN A 65 4.78 11.06 14.31
C ASN A 65 3.34 10.89 13.81
N SER A 66 3.11 10.80 12.51
CA SER A 66 1.76 10.69 11.95
C SER A 66 1.26 9.25 12.04
N LYS A 67 0.04 9.04 12.55
CA LYS A 67 -0.58 7.70 12.67
C LYS A 67 -1.24 7.21 11.37
N SER A 68 -1.42 8.08 10.38
CA SER A 68 -2.16 7.80 9.15
C SER A 68 -1.28 7.82 7.89
N ASP A 69 0.00 8.14 8.02
CA ASP A 69 0.93 8.20 6.90
C ASP A 69 1.43 6.80 6.48
N LEU A 70 2.26 6.79 5.43
CA LEU A 70 2.84 5.54 4.91
C LEU A 70 3.78 4.89 5.94
N ALA A 71 4.54 5.68 6.70
CA ALA A 71 5.45 5.16 7.72
C ALA A 71 4.71 4.37 8.81
N SER A 72 3.54 4.85 9.25
CA SER A 72 2.67 4.12 10.18
C SER A 72 2.08 2.84 9.58
N CYS A 73 1.70 2.85 8.29
CA CYS A 73 1.34 1.60 7.60
C CYS A 73 2.51 0.61 7.60
N ILE A 74 3.74 1.06 7.33
CA ILE A 74 4.92 0.18 7.32
C ILE A 74 5.18 -0.40 8.73
N ARG A 75 5.08 0.40 9.80
CA ARG A 75 5.18 -0.10 11.19
C ARG A 75 4.21 -1.23 11.47
N GLN A 76 2.94 -1.02 11.14
CA GLN A 76 1.91 -2.04 11.35
C GLN A 76 2.20 -3.32 10.57
N LYS A 77 2.78 -3.20 9.36
CA LYS A 77 3.20 -4.34 8.56
C LYS A 77 4.37 -5.09 9.17
N ILE A 78 5.39 -4.38 9.66
CA ILE A 78 6.52 -4.99 10.38
C ILE A 78 6.01 -5.77 11.59
N ILE A 79 5.20 -5.14 12.46
CA ILE A 79 4.63 -5.78 13.66
C ILE A 79 3.79 -7.02 13.33
N ARG A 80 3.05 -7.04 12.21
CA ARG A 80 2.24 -8.20 11.80
C ARG A 80 3.05 -9.33 11.14
N THR A 81 4.29 -9.05 10.76
CA THR A 81 5.17 -9.99 10.04
C THR A 81 6.23 -10.61 10.96
N THR A 82 6.48 -10.00 12.12
CA THR A 82 7.31 -10.54 13.21
C THR A 82 6.46 -11.29 14.21
#